data_AF-A0A0N4XDH3-F1
#
_entry.id   AF-A0A0N4XDH3-F1
#
_cell.length_a   1.000
_cell.length_b   1.000
_cell.length_c   1.000
_cell.angle_alpha   90.00
_cell.angle_beta   90.00
_cell.angle_gamma   90.00
#
_symmetry.space_group_name_H-M   'P 1'
#
loop_
_entity.id
_entity.type
_entity.pdbx_description
1 polymer ?
#
loop_
_entity_poly.entity_id
_entity_poly.type
_entity_poly.pdbx_seq_one_letter_code
_entity_poly.pdbx_strand_id
1 'polypeptide(L)'
;MVFILILSSLVLIHSQSYEKDYSPLLDQNTSPSNPGIYLRLMPTGLAYMREIGMKVVNEQVLKLQLPTIRERIEQGEVSSFS
;
A
#
# COMPACT_ATOMS: atom_id res chain seq x y z
N MET A 1 -4.52 39.49 -23.80
CA MET A 1 -3.21 38.82 -23.64
C MET A 1 -3.20 37.79 -22.50
N VAL A 2 -3.67 38.12 -21.29
CA VAL A 2 -3.65 37.20 -20.12
C VAL A 2 -4.39 35.88 -20.36
N PHE A 3 -5.56 35.90 -21.02
CA PHE A 3 -6.34 34.69 -21.30
C PHE A 3 -5.61 33.68 -22.22
N ILE A 4 -4.82 34.19 -23.19
CA ILE A 4 -4.03 33.35 -24.11
C ILE A 4 -2.88 32.69 -23.36
N LEU A 5 -2.26 33.40 -22.40
CA LEU A 5 -1.21 32.85 -21.56
C LEU A 5 -1.74 31.71 -20.67
N ILE A 6 -2.91 31.89 -20.07
CA ILE A 6 -3.56 30.85 -19.24
C ILE A 6 -3.89 29.61 -20.09
N LEU A 7 -4.45 29.81 -21.29
CA LEU A 7 -4.75 28.72 -22.22
C LEU A 7 -3.47 27.97 -22.65
N SER A 8 -2.39 28.70 -22.93
CA SER A 8 -1.09 28.10 -23.30
C SER A 8 -0.46 27.31 -22.15
N SER A 9 -0.61 27.76 -20.90
CA SER A 9 -0.14 27.02 -19.73
C SER A 9 -0.95 25.75 -19.47
N LEU A 10 -2.26 25.76 -19.71
CA LEU A 10 -3.11 24.57 -19.59
C LEU A 10 -2.74 23.49 -20.61
N VAL A 11 -2.42 23.89 -21.85
CA VAL A 11 -1.98 22.96 -22.90
C VAL A 11 -0.61 22.34 -22.54
N LEU A 12 0.31 23.13 -21.98
CA LEU A 12 1.63 22.64 -21.56
C LEU A 12 1.55 21.63 -20.39
N ILE A 13 0.62 21.86 -19.45
CA ILE A 13 0.38 20.93 -18.33
C ILE A 13 -0.24 19.62 -18.85
N HIS A 14 -1.13 19.69 -19.84
CA HIS A 14 -1.74 18.50 -20.45
C HIS A 14 -0.76 17.72 -21.34
N SER A 15 0.29 18.37 -21.87
CA SER A 15 1.31 17.72 -22.69
C SER A 15 2.46 17.12 -21.89
N GLN A 16 2.46 17.22 -20.56
CA GLN A 16 3.29 16.35 -19.72
C GLN A 16 2.73 14.93 -19.81
N SER A 17 2.96 14.29 -20.96
CA SER A 17 2.93 12.85 -21.07
C SER A 17 3.94 12.36 -20.05
N TYR A 18 3.45 11.72 -18.99
CA TYR A 18 4.29 10.93 -18.09
C TYR A 18 5.16 10.07 -18.98
N GLU A 19 6.46 10.34 -18.99
CA GLU A 19 7.44 9.50 -19.67
C GLU A 19 7.37 8.16 -18.94
N LYS A 20 6.59 7.25 -19.50
CA LYS A 20 6.44 5.91 -18.97
C LYS A 20 7.79 5.22 -19.19
N ASP A 21 8.40 4.71 -18.13
CA ASP A 21 9.66 3.95 -18.18
C ASP A 21 9.52 2.58 -18.89
N TYR A 22 8.47 2.40 -19.70
CA TYR A 22 8.11 1.15 -20.34
C TYR A 22 7.56 1.40 -21.74
N SER A 23 7.73 0.41 -22.62
CA SER A 23 7.36 0.54 -24.03
C SER A 23 5.86 0.85 -24.22
N PRO A 24 5.48 1.83 -25.06
CA PRO A 24 4.08 2.12 -25.39
C PRO A 24 3.31 0.93 -25.98
N LEU A 25 4.01 -0.08 -26.51
CA LEU A 25 3.41 -1.32 -27.00
C LEU A 25 2.83 -2.18 -25.87
N LEU A 26 3.33 -2.02 -24.64
CA LEU A 26 2.77 -2.65 -23.46
C LEU A 26 1.41 -2.05 -23.14
N ASP A 27 1.16 -0.76 -23.35
CA ASP A 27 -0.17 -0.18 -23.14
C ASP A 27 -1.20 -0.71 -24.16
N GLN A 28 -0.77 -1.04 -25.37
CA GLN A 28 -1.66 -1.51 -26.45
C GLN A 28 -2.02 -3.00 -26.32
N ASN A 29 -1.13 -3.81 -25.73
CA ASN A 29 -1.32 -5.25 -25.55
C ASN A 29 -1.64 -5.65 -24.12
N THR A 30 -1.63 -4.72 -23.16
CA THR A 30 -2.07 -4.95 -21.78
C THR A 30 -3.57 -4.73 -21.71
N SER A 31 -4.34 -5.74 -22.11
CA SER A 31 -5.72 -5.84 -21.67
C SER A 31 -5.77 -6.58 -20.34
N PRO A 32 -6.56 -6.15 -19.33
CA PRO A 32 -6.86 -6.97 -18.16
C PRO A 32 -7.45 -8.34 -18.52
N SER A 33 -8.06 -8.47 -19.70
CA SER A 33 -8.57 -9.74 -20.24
C SER A 33 -7.50 -10.61 -20.92
N ASN A 34 -6.33 -10.06 -21.23
CA ASN A 34 -5.21 -10.77 -21.85
C ASN A 34 -3.86 -10.27 -21.28
N PRO A 35 -3.55 -10.57 -20.00
CA PRO A 35 -2.26 -10.24 -19.43
C PRO A 35 -1.14 -11.02 -20.12
N GLY A 36 0.01 -10.35 -20.31
CA GLY A 36 1.22 -11.00 -20.86
C GLY A 36 1.82 -12.07 -19.94
N ILE A 37 1.46 -12.07 -18.66
CA ILE A 37 1.90 -13.08 -17.67
C ILE A 37 0.72 -13.42 -16.75
N TYR A 38 0.45 -14.71 -16.59
CA TYR A 38 -0.48 -15.22 -15.60
C TYR A 38 0.27 -15.84 -14.42
N LEU A 39 0.01 -15.36 -13.21
CA LEU A 39 0.51 -15.97 -11.99
C LEU A 39 -0.67 -16.59 -11.23
N ARG A 40 -0.63 -17.92 -11.06
CA ARG A 40 -1.65 -18.67 -10.34
C ARG A 40 -1.06 -19.24 -9.06
N LEU A 41 -1.62 -18.85 -7.92
CA LEU A 41 -1.34 -19.52 -6.65
C LEU A 41 -2.34 -20.66 -6.44
N MET A 42 -1.81 -21.85 -6.18
CA MET A 42 -2.62 -22.99 -5.77
C MET A 42 -2.96 -22.89 -4.28
N PRO A 43 -4.05 -23.55 -3.80
CA PRO A 43 -4.40 -23.57 -2.39
C PRO A 43 -3.27 -24.06 -1.47
N THR A 44 -2.44 -24.99 -1.94
CA THR A 44 -1.24 -25.46 -1.23
C THR A 44 -0.20 -24.36 -1.04
N GLY A 45 0.01 -23.51 -2.07
CA GLY A 45 0.87 -22.33 -1.97
C GLY A 45 0.30 -21.28 -1.01
N LEU A 46 -1.02 -21.10 -0.99
CA LEU A 46 -1.68 -20.22 -0.02
C LEU A 46 -1.49 -20.73 1.42
N ALA A 47 -1.63 -22.04 1.64
CA ALA A 47 -1.38 -22.66 2.94
C ALA A 47 0.07 -22.46 3.39
N TYR A 48 1.03 -22.61 2.48
CA TYR A 48 2.44 -22.31 2.75
C TYR A 48 2.64 -20.83 3.13
N MET A 49 2.07 -19.89 2.36
CA MET A 49 2.17 -18.46 2.68
C MET A 49 1.53 -18.12 4.02
N ARG A 50 0.44 -18.78 4.41
CA ARG A 50 -0.16 -18.64 5.73
C ARG A 50 0.81 -19.07 6.83
N GLU A 51 1.50 -20.21 6.65
CA GLU A 51 2.47 -20.70 7.64
C GLU A 51 3.62 -19.69 7.83
N ILE A 52 4.20 -19.21 6.73
CA ILE A 52 5.28 -18.22 6.78
C ILE A 52 4.76 -16.88 7.32
N GLY A 53 3.58 -16.45 6.90
CA GLY A 53 2.95 -15.22 7.37
C GLY A 53 2.74 -15.23 8.88
N MET A 54 2.36 -16.38 9.45
CA MET A 54 2.20 -16.50 10.91
C MET A 54 3.52 -16.29 11.67
N LYS A 55 4.65 -16.72 11.11
CA LYS A 55 5.98 -16.51 11.71
C LYS A 55 6.30 -15.02 11.77
N VAL A 56 6.06 -14.31 10.66
CA VAL A 56 6.26 -12.86 10.59
C VAL A 56 5.34 -12.12 11.56
N VAL A 57 4.06 -12.50 11.63
CA VAL A 57 3.11 -11.88 12.58
C VAL A 57 3.59 -12.04 14.01
N ASN A 58 4.03 -13.23 14.41
CA ASN A 58 4.55 -13.45 15.76
C ASN A 58 5.73 -12.52 16.09
N GLU A 59 6.66 -12.33 15.15
CA GLU A 59 7.79 -11.41 15.33
C GLU A 59 7.36 -9.94 15.46
N GLN A 60 6.30 -9.53 14.75
CA GLN A 60 5.82 -8.14 14.81
C GLN A 60 4.91 -7.89 16.02
N VAL A 61 4.13 -8.88 16.47
CA VAL A 61 3.26 -8.75 17.65
C VAL A 61 4.05 -8.40 18.90
N LEU A 62 5.25 -8.96 19.07
CA LEU A 62 6.14 -8.64 20.19
C LEU A 62 6.58 -7.17 20.23
N LYS A 63 6.50 -6.46 19.10
CA LYS A 63 6.85 -5.04 19.00
C LYS A 63 5.66 -4.12 19.27
N LEU A 64 4.47 -4.68 19.45
CA LEU A 64 3.29 -3.90 19.83
C LEU A 64 3.48 -3.43 21.27
N GLN A 65 3.55 -2.11 21.43
CA GLN A 65 3.55 -1.49 22.75
C GLN A 65 2.11 -1.49 23.26
N LEU A 66 1.86 -2.15 24.39
CA LEU A 66 0.58 -2.06 25.06
C LEU A 66 0.47 -0.67 25.71
N PRO A 67 -0.54 0.15 25.35
CA PRO A 67 -0.73 1.44 25.99
C PRO A 67 -1.06 1.21 27.47
N THR A 68 -0.38 1.94 28.36
CA THR A 68 -0.68 1.88 29.79
C THR A 68 -2.08 2.46 30.04
N ILE A 69 -3.01 1.59 30.40
CA ILE A 69 -4.36 2.00 30.81
C ILE A 69 -4.23 2.62 32.20
N ARG A 70 -4.45 3.94 32.30
CA ARG A 70 -4.56 4.65 33.58
C ARG A 70 -6.03 4.79 33.92
N GLU A 71 -6.53 3.92 34.78
CA GLU A 71 -7.84 4.06 35.39
C GLU A 71 -7.69 4.88 36.69
N ARG A 72 -8.38 6.02 36.78
CA ARG A 72 -8.48 6.76 38.04
C ARG A 72 -9.47 6.04 38.95
N ILE A 73 -8.97 5.15 39.78
CA ILE A 73 -9.71 4.65 40.94
C ILE A 73 -9.63 5.74 42.02
N GLU A 74 -10.78 6.19 42.54
CA GLU A 74 -10.90 7.28 43.53
C GLU A 74 -10.22 7.00 44.89
N GLN A 75 -9.43 5.92 45.02
CA GLN A 75 -8.75 5.48 46.25
C GLN A 75 -7.24 5.25 46.12
N GLY A 76 -6.57 5.97 45.22
CA GLY A 76 -5.11 5.98 45.12
C GLY A 76 -4.61 5.18 43.92
N GLU A 77 -3.73 5.82 43.14
CA GLU A 77 -3.17 5.27 41.92
C GLU A 77 -2.34 4.01 42.22
N VAL A 78 -2.74 2.86 41.67
CA VAL A 78 -1.86 1.69 41.54
C VAL A 78 -1.54 1.53 40.07
N SER A 79 -0.29 1.81 39.69
CA SER A 79 0.22 1.52 38.35
C SER A 79 0.68 0.06 38.31
N SER A 80 -0.09 -0.79 37.65
CA SER A 80 0.32 -2.16 37.36
C SER A 80 1.30 -2.14 36.18
N PHE A 81 2.59 -2.32 36.47
CA PHE A 81 3.59 -2.63 35.45
C PHE A 81 3.48 -4.12 35.12
N SER A 82 3.30 -4.42 33.84
CA SER A 82 3.38 -5.77 33.24
C SER A 82 4.27 -5.71 32.02
#